data_AF-A0A399EX05-F1
#
_entry.id   AF-A0A399EX05-F1
#
_cell.length_a   1.000
_cell.length_b   1.000
_cell.length_c   1.000
_cell.angle_alpha   90.00
_cell.angle_beta   90.00
_cell.angle_gamma   90.00
#
_symmetry.space_group_name_H-M   'P 1'
#
loop_
_entity.id
_entity.type
_entity.pdbx_description
1 polymer ?
#
loop_
_entity_poly.entity_id
_entity_poly.type
_entity_poly.pdbx_seq_one_letter_code
_entity_poly.pdbx_strand_id
1 'polypeptide(L)'
;MLGLMHPALAVALGLYLLNLAVGLAAQLRLGRFGVWHHVLYFAVSVSALAALVLAREGWLLLSLACLAYFPRARPGSWLHPALGIAGLMGYLLAVGV
;
A
#
# COMPACT_ATOMS: atom_id res chain seq x y z
N MET A 1 2.34 25.08 -2.31
CA MET A 1 3.55 24.94 -1.48
C MET A 1 3.99 23.50 -1.60
N LEU A 2 5.07 23.19 -2.33
CA LEU A 2 5.65 21.84 -2.34
C LEU A 2 6.40 21.67 -1.02
N GLY A 3 5.67 21.39 0.06
CA GLY A 3 6.26 20.95 1.30
C GLY A 3 7.06 19.68 1.00
N LEU A 4 8.32 19.64 1.42
CA LEU A 4 9.14 18.44 1.30
C LEU A 4 8.36 17.29 1.96
N MET A 5 7.94 16.32 1.16
CA MET A 5 7.23 15.13 1.65
C MET A 5 8.06 14.48 2.75
N HIS A 6 7.41 14.12 3.86
CA HIS A 6 8.11 13.48 4.98
C HIS A 6 8.81 12.20 4.44
N PRO A 7 10.10 11.97 4.72
CA PRO A 7 10.85 10.87 4.10
C PRO A 7 10.22 9.50 4.39
N ALA A 8 9.64 9.32 5.58
CA ALA A 8 8.89 8.10 5.90
C ALA A 8 7.66 7.89 4.99
N LEU A 9 6.95 8.96 4.64
CA LEU A 9 5.79 8.89 3.74
C LEU A 9 6.23 8.54 2.32
N ALA A 10 7.33 9.13 1.84
CA ALA A 10 7.90 8.83 0.52
C ALA A 10 8.34 7.37 0.40
N VAL A 11 9.04 6.84 1.41
CA VAL A 11 9.47 5.43 1.46
C VAL A 11 8.25 4.50 1.50
N ALA A 12 7.28 4.80 2.35
CA ALA A 12 6.08 3.98 2.50
C ALA A 12 5.23 3.97 1.21
N LEU A 13 5.06 5.12 0.55
CA LEU A 13 4.42 5.22 -0.76
C LEU A 13 5.18 4.43 -1.83
N GLY A 14 6.51 4.54 -1.88
CA GLY A 14 7.32 3.79 -2.84
C GLY A 14 7.17 2.28 -2.68
N LEU A 15 7.21 1.77 -1.44
CA LEU A 15 6.95 0.37 -1.14
C LEU A 15 5.51 -0.04 -1.50
N TYR A 16 4.53 0.83 -1.23
CA TYR A 16 3.13 0.58 -1.56
C TYR A 16 2.92 0.43 -3.07
N LEU A 17 3.50 1.34 -3.88
CA LEU A 17 3.44 1.29 -5.34
C LEU A 17 4.10 0.01 -5.88
N LEU A 18 5.26 -0.37 -5.33
CA LEU A 18 5.92 -1.63 -5.70
C LEU A 18 5.02 -2.84 -5.39
N ASN A 19 4.39 -2.88 -4.21
CA ASN A 19 3.48 -3.96 -3.84
C ASN A 19 2.24 -4.02 -4.73
N LEU A 20 1.68 -2.86 -5.09
CA LEU A 20 0.56 -2.77 -6.02
C LEU A 20 0.95 -3.31 -7.41
N ALA A 21 2.14 -2.95 -7.91
CA ALA A 21 2.65 -3.45 -9.18
C ALA A 21 2.85 -4.97 -9.16
N VAL A 22 3.44 -5.52 -8.09
CA VAL A 22 3.58 -6.98 -7.91
C VAL A 22 2.21 -7.67 -7.84
N GLY A 23 1.26 -7.11 -7.10
CA GLY A 23 -0.10 -7.63 -6.99
C GLY A 23 -0.83 -7.62 -8.34
N LEU A 24 -0.70 -6.55 -9.12
CA LEU A 24 -1.28 -6.44 -10.46
C LEU A 24 -0.62 -7.43 -11.44
N ALA A 25 0.70 -7.57 -11.41
CA ALA A 25 1.41 -8.56 -12.21
C ALA A 25 0.96 -9.99 -11.87
N ALA A 26 0.72 -10.29 -10.59
CA ALA A 26 0.18 -11.58 -10.16
C ALA A 26 -1.25 -11.80 -10.67
N GLN A 27 -2.12 -10.78 -10.58
CA GLN A 27 -3.50 -10.81 -11.08
C GLN A 27 -3.54 -11.07 -12.60
N LEU A 28 -2.62 -10.46 -13.35
CA LEU A 28 -2.45 -10.63 -14.80
C LEU A 28 -1.70 -11.92 -15.19
N ARG A 29 -1.37 -12.78 -14.21
CA ARG A 29 -0.63 -14.04 -14.42
C ARG A 29 0.76 -13.88 -15.06
N LEU A 30 1.39 -12.72 -14.87
CA LEU A 30 2.73 -12.43 -15.40
C LEU A 30 3.86 -13.05 -14.57
N GLY A 31 3.58 -13.54 -13.37
CA GLY A 31 4.58 -14.19 -12.51
C GLY A 31 3.99 -14.80 -11.24
N ARG A 32 4.77 -15.67 -10.59
CA ARG A 32 4.47 -16.24 -9.27
C ARG A 32 5.48 -15.69 -8.26
N PHE A 33 5.03 -14.82 -7.37
CA PHE A 33 5.90 -14.10 -6.44
C PHE A 33 6.08 -14.77 -5.07
N GLY A 34 5.25 -15.79 -4.76
CA GLY A 34 5.41 -16.68 -3.60
C GLY A 34 5.61 -15.93 -2.27
N VAL A 35 6.59 -16.38 -1.47
CA VAL A 35 6.91 -15.81 -0.15
C VAL A 35 7.37 -14.36 -0.24
N TRP A 36 8.07 -13.96 -1.31
CA TRP A 36 8.59 -12.61 -1.46
C TRP A 36 7.48 -11.56 -1.53
N HIS A 37 6.31 -11.91 -2.08
CA HIS A 37 5.15 -11.02 -2.05
C HIS A 37 4.63 -10.80 -0.63
N HIS A 38 4.63 -11.84 0.22
CA HIS A 38 4.24 -11.69 1.62
C HIS A 38 5.23 -10.85 2.42
N VAL A 39 6.53 -11.00 2.18
CA VAL A 39 7.58 -10.16 2.79
C VAL A 39 7.38 -8.70 2.39
N LEU A 40 7.12 -8.43 1.11
CA LEU A 40 6.84 -7.07 0.63
C LEU A 40 5.55 -6.50 1.25
N TYR A 41 4.48 -7.28 1.31
CA TYR A 41 3.23 -6.87 1.96
C TYR A 41 3.41 -6.54 3.44
N PHE A 42 4.23 -7.32 4.16
CA PHE A 42 4.59 -7.02 5.55
C PHE A 42 5.38 -5.71 5.65
N ALA A 43 6.39 -5.52 4.80
CA ALA A 43 7.18 -4.29 4.76
C ALA A 43 6.31 -3.06 4.47
N VAL A 44 5.33 -3.16 3.56
CA VAL A 44 4.35 -2.10 3.28
C VAL A 44 3.48 -1.81 4.49
N SER A 45 3.02 -2.83 5.21
CA SER A 45 2.17 -2.66 6.38
C SER A 45 2.91 -1.97 7.54
N VAL A 46 4.15 -2.39 7.81
CA VAL A 46 5.00 -1.77 8.84
C VAL A 46 5.38 -0.35 8.45
N SER A 47 5.78 -0.11 7.20
CA SER A 47 6.13 1.23 6.74
C SER A 47 4.94 2.19 6.71
N ALA A 48 3.73 1.72 6.35
CA ALA A 48 2.51 2.51 6.44
C ALA A 48 2.20 2.94 7.89
N LEU A 49 2.33 2.01 8.84
CA LEU A 49 2.14 2.31 10.26
C LEU A 49 3.21 3.29 10.78
N ALA A 50 4.48 3.09 10.41
CA ALA A 50 5.55 3.99 10.76
C ALA A 50 5.33 5.40 10.17
N ALA A 51 4.89 5.49 8.91
CA ALA A 51 4.57 6.75 8.27
C ALA A 51 3.39 7.46 8.95
N LEU A 52 2.34 6.73 9.34
CA LEU A 52 1.23 7.28 10.11
C LEU A 52 1.72 7.89 11.43
N VAL A 53 2.57 7.18 12.18
CA VAL A 53 3.07 7.65 13.47
C VAL A 53 4.01 8.84 13.33
N LEU A 54 4.94 8.79 12.36
CA LEU A 54 5.99 9.80 12.20
C LEU A 54 5.49 11.08 11.48
N ALA A 55 4.71 10.92 10.41
CA ALA A 55 4.17 12.04 9.65
C ALA A 55 2.84 12.56 10.19
N ARG A 56 2.15 11.77 11.05
CA ARG A 56 0.83 12.10 11.63
C ARG A 56 -0.26 12.35 10.58
N GLU A 57 -0.16 11.68 9.44
CA GLU A 57 -1.11 11.81 8.33
C GLU A 57 -2.31 10.87 8.48
N GLY A 58 -3.46 11.44 8.88
CA GLY A 58 -4.68 10.68 9.17
C GLY A 58 -5.23 9.89 7.98
N TRP A 59 -4.99 10.34 6.75
CA TRP A 59 -5.43 9.65 5.54
C TRP A 59 -4.81 8.26 5.37
N LEU A 60 -3.65 7.99 5.99
CA LEU A 60 -3.02 6.67 5.99
C LEU A 60 -3.83 5.62 6.75
N LEU A 61 -4.80 6.02 7.59
CA LEU A 61 -5.74 5.08 8.21
C LEU A 61 -6.55 4.31 7.16
N LEU A 62 -6.90 4.95 6.03
CA LEU A 62 -7.56 4.27 4.92
C LEU A 62 -6.67 3.18 4.32
N SER A 63 -5.39 3.49 4.09
CA SER A 63 -4.41 2.54 3.58
C SER A 63 -4.23 1.37 4.55
N LEU A 64 -4.09 1.63 5.85
CA LEU A 64 -3.97 0.59 6.87
C LEU A 64 -5.24 -0.27 6.99
N ALA A 65 -6.43 0.31 6.88
CA ALA A 65 -7.69 -0.43 6.86
C ALA A 65 -7.76 -1.38 5.66
N CYS A 66 -7.37 -0.91 4.47
CA CYS A 66 -7.30 -1.74 3.27
C CYS A 66 -6.28 -2.87 3.45
N LEU A 67 -5.07 -2.53 3.91
CA LEU A 67 -3.99 -3.49 4.22
C LEU A 67 -4.49 -4.57 5.18
N ALA A 68 -5.10 -4.20 6.30
CA ALA A 68 -5.63 -5.14 7.28
C ALA A 68 -6.78 -6.03 6.74
N TYR A 69 -7.50 -5.57 5.72
CA TYR A 69 -8.59 -6.32 5.12
C TYR A 69 -8.15 -7.28 4.00
N PHE A 70 -6.98 -7.09 3.37
CA PHE A 70 -6.46 -7.95 2.31
C PHE A 70 -6.47 -9.47 2.62
N PRO A 71 -6.14 -9.96 3.83
CA PRO A 71 -6.21 -11.39 4.14
C PRO A 71 -7.59 -12.01 3.97
N ARG A 72 -8.66 -11.19 4.01
CA ARG A 72 -10.04 -11.62 3.77
C ARG A 72 -10.44 -11.54 2.30
N ALA A 73 -9.69 -10.82 1.46
CA ALA A 73 -9.98 -10.71 0.04
C ALA A 73 -9.55 -11.99 -0.70
N ARG A 74 -10.48 -12.64 -1.40
CA ARG A 74 -10.18 -13.87 -2.15
C ARG A 74 -9.11 -13.59 -3.23
N PRO A 75 -8.05 -14.40 -3.32
CA PRO A 75 -7.08 -14.31 -4.40
C PRO A 75 -7.78 -14.39 -5.77
N GLY A 76 -7.39 -13.53 -6.71
CA GLY A 76 -7.97 -13.47 -8.05
C GLY A 76 -9.29 -12.72 -8.19
N SER A 77 -9.94 -12.32 -7.10
CA SER A 77 -11.16 -11.49 -7.16
C SER A 77 -10.85 -10.02 -7.43
N TRP A 78 -11.76 -9.29 -8.09
CA TRP A 78 -11.65 -7.84 -8.32
C TRP A 78 -11.65 -7.00 -7.05
N LEU A 79 -12.04 -7.57 -5.91
CA LEU A 79 -11.91 -6.93 -4.60
C LEU A 79 -10.44 -6.69 -4.24
N HIS A 80 -9.54 -7.59 -4.64
CA HIS A 80 -8.12 -7.51 -4.32
C HIS A 80 -7.45 -6.26 -4.95
N PRO A 81 -7.56 -6.00 -6.27
CA PRO A 81 -7.07 -4.75 -6.86
C PRO A 81 -7.86 -3.53 -6.38
N ALA A 82 -9.17 -3.64 -6.12
CA ALA A 82 -9.96 -2.53 -5.60
C ALA A 82 -9.45 -2.03 -4.24
N LEU A 83 -9.09 -2.93 -3.32
CA LEU A 83 -8.46 -2.58 -2.04
C LEU A 83 -7.09 -1.92 -2.25
N GLY A 84 -6.33 -2.39 -3.24
CA GLY A 84 -5.04 -1.80 -3.60
C GLY A 84 -5.18 -0.35 -4.06
N ILE A 85 -6.16 -0.06 -4.91
CA ILE A 85 -6.46 1.30 -5.36
C ILE A 85 -7.03 2.17 -4.24
N ALA A 86 -7.96 1.65 -3.43
CA ALA A 86 -8.51 2.38 -2.29
C ALA A 86 -7.43 2.77 -1.28
N GLY A 87 -6.51 1.86 -0.96
CA GLY A 87 -5.37 2.17 -0.10
C GLY A 87 -4.37 3.14 -0.74
N LEU A 88 -4.22 3.15 -2.08
CA LEU A 88 -3.42 4.15 -2.79
C LEU A 88 -4.01 5.54 -2.63
N MET A 89 -5.35 5.68 -2.66
CA MET A 89 -6.00 6.96 -2.43
C MET A 89 -5.66 7.55 -1.06
N GLY A 90 -5.55 6.71 -0.01
CA GLY A 90 -5.09 7.14 1.31
C GLY A 90 -3.70 7.77 1.29
N TYR A 91 -2.77 7.24 0.48
CA TYR A 91 -1.46 7.83 0.30
C TYR A 91 -1.50 9.12 -0.53
N LEU A 92 -2.27 9.17 -1.62
CA LEU A 92 -2.38 10.38 -2.45
C LEU A 92 -2.92 11.56 -1.65
N LEU A 93 -3.97 11.31 -0.85
CA LEU A 93 -4.54 12.30 0.07
C LEU A 93 -3.55 12.73 1.16
N ALA A 94 -2.75 11.79 1.69
CA ALA A 94 -1.69 12.11 2.66
C ALA A 94 -0.55 12.94 2.05
N VAL A 95 -0.26 12.79 0.76
CA VAL A 95 0.74 13.61 0.04
C VAL A 95 0.14 14.95 -0.43
N GLY A 96 -1.18 15.11 -0.38
CA GLY A 96 -1.89 16.33 -0.76
C GLY A 96 -2.10 16.50 -2.26
N VAL A 97 -2.22 15.39 -3.00
CA VAL A 97 -2.65 15.36 -4.41
C VAL A 97 -4.16 15.52 -4.53
#